data_AF-A0A5P8YZI0-F1
#
_entry.id   AF-A0A5P8YZI0-F1
#
_cell.length_a   1.000
_cell.length_b   1.000
_cell.length_c   1.000
_cell.angle_alpha   90.00
_cell.angle_beta   90.00
_cell.angle_gamma   90.00
#
_symmetry.space_group_name_H-M   'P 1'
#
loop_
_entity.id
_entity.type
_entity.pdbx_description
1 polymer ?
#
loop_
_entity_poly.entity_id
_entity_poly.type
_entity_poly.pdbx_seq_one_letter_code
_entity_poly.pdbx_strand_id
1 'polypeptide(L)'
;MNAREFFTSALETFVQEPTANNALELYRACGAVWNVGARLPDFYLPDVAAIVKSQADFRQWQVNGQTYAGAAHRIRPLLVEEFQLPVK
;
A
#
# COMPACT_ATOMS: atom_id res chain seq x y z
N MET A 1 -16.52 -4.91 5.99
CA MET A 1 -15.24 -4.91 5.27
C MET A 1 -14.14 -5.27 6.26
N ASN A 2 -13.32 -6.27 5.96
CA ASN A 2 -12.17 -6.65 6.79
C ASN A 2 -10.92 -5.84 6.41
N ALA A 3 -9.85 -5.92 7.21
CA ALA A 3 -8.63 -5.12 7.00
C ALA A 3 -8.00 -5.32 5.61
N ARG A 4 -8.04 -6.55 5.07
CA ARG A 4 -7.48 -6.87 3.75
C ARG A 4 -8.30 -6.24 2.62
N GLU A 5 -9.62 -6.39 2.69
CA GLU A 5 -10.55 -5.77 1.74
C GLU A 5 -10.46 -4.24 1.78
N PHE A 6 -10.30 -3.66 2.97
CA PHE A 6 -10.12 -2.22 3.12
C PHE A 6 -8.83 -1.73 2.46
N PHE A 7 -7.73 -2.43 2.69
CA PHE A 7 -6.45 -2.13 2.05
C PHE A 7 -6.53 -2.21 0.53
N THR A 8 -7.10 -3.29 0.00
CA THR A 8 -7.16 -3.48 -1.46
C THR A 8 -8.08 -2.49 -2.14
N SER A 9 -9.23 -2.17 -1.52
CA SER A 9 -10.13 -1.15 -2.05
C SER A 9 -9.47 0.24 -2.06
N ALA A 10 -8.81 0.63 -0.96
CA ALA A 10 -8.11 1.91 -0.90
C ALA A 10 -6.93 1.99 -1.88
N LEU A 11 -6.25 0.86 -2.11
CA LEU A 11 -5.16 0.74 -3.08
C LEU A 11 -5.66 0.99 -4.50
N GLU A 12 -6.72 0.30 -4.92
CA GLU A 12 -7.36 0.49 -6.23
C GLU A 12 -7.82 1.94 -6.42
N THR A 13 -8.52 2.50 -5.43
CA THR A 13 -9.04 3.88 -5.48
C THR A 13 -7.91 4.90 -5.62
N PHE A 14 -6.82 4.75 -4.86
CA PHE A 14 -5.70 5.67 -4.96
C PHE A 14 -4.98 5.60 -6.31
N VAL A 15 -4.80 4.39 -6.86
CA VAL A 15 -4.17 4.22 -8.19
C VAL A 15 -5.03 4.85 -9.29
N GLN A 16 -6.36 4.76 -9.19
CA GLN A 16 -7.27 5.39 -10.14
C GLN A 16 -7.29 6.92 -9.98
N GLU A 17 -7.26 7.43 -8.74
CA GLU A 17 -7.36 8.85 -8.44
C GLU A 17 -6.46 9.26 -7.25
N PRO A 18 -5.20 9.68 -7.50
CA PRO A 18 -4.23 9.94 -6.44
C PRO A 18 -4.42 11.34 -5.81
N THR A 19 -5.51 11.52 -5.08
CA THR A 19 -5.81 12.74 -4.31
C THR A 19 -5.33 12.66 -2.86
N ALA A 20 -5.23 13.81 -2.17
CA ALA A 20 -4.86 13.84 -0.75
C ALA A 20 -5.84 13.05 0.14
N ASN A 21 -7.13 13.04 -0.19
CA ASN A 21 -8.13 12.26 0.54
C ASN A 21 -7.92 10.76 0.35
N ASN A 22 -7.69 10.32 -0.90
CA ASN A 22 -7.45 8.91 -1.19
C ASN A 22 -6.10 8.45 -0.62
N ALA A 23 -5.09 9.31 -0.61
CA ALA A 23 -3.81 9.07 0.06
C ALA A 23 -3.99 8.86 1.57
N LEU A 24 -4.80 9.70 2.23
CA LEU A 24 -5.11 9.55 3.66
C LEU A 24 -5.87 8.25 3.95
N GLU A 25 -6.79 7.86 3.07
CA GLU A 25 -7.53 6.60 3.20
C GLU A 25 -6.60 5.38 3.05
N LEU A 26 -5.75 5.38 2.01
CA LEU A 26 -4.76 4.33 1.82
C LEU A 26 -3.72 4.29 2.97
N TYR A 27 -3.33 5.45 3.52
CA TYR A 27 -2.46 5.51 4.70
C TYR A 27 -3.08 4.80 5.91
N ARG A 28 -4.38 5.03 6.16
CA ARG A 28 -5.13 4.34 7.22
C ARG A 28 -5.24 2.85 6.93
N ALA A 29 -5.50 2.48 5.68
CA ALA A 29 -5.62 1.09 5.26
C ALA A 29 -4.28 0.33 5.39
N CYS A 30 -3.15 0.97 5.09
CA CYS A 30 -1.81 0.44 5.37
C CYS A 30 -1.63 0.14 6.86
N GLY A 31 -2.16 0.99 7.75
CA GLY A 31 -2.17 0.73 9.20
C GLY A 31 -3.00 -0.48 9.61
N ALA A 32 -4.14 -0.70 8.95
CA ALA A 32 -5.00 -1.84 9.22
C ALA A 32 -4.34 -3.19 8.88
N VAL A 33 -3.43 -3.22 7.90
CA VAL A 33 -2.72 -4.44 7.46
C VAL A 33 -1.25 -4.49 7.85
N TRP A 34 -0.79 -3.59 8.73
CA TRP A 34 0.63 -3.41 9.08
C TRP A 34 1.34 -4.69 9.55
N ASN A 35 0.61 -5.60 10.20
CA ASN A 35 1.14 -6.88 10.70
C ASN A 35 0.56 -8.10 9.98
N VAL A 36 -0.14 -7.91 8.86
CA VAL A 36 -0.78 -9.01 8.12
C VAL A 36 0.25 -9.69 7.21
N GLY A 37 0.80 -10.82 7.69
CA GLY A 37 1.75 -11.65 6.95
C GLY A 37 1.13 -12.53 5.83
N ALA A 38 -0.17 -12.40 5.57
CA ALA A 38 -0.81 -13.10 4.46
C ALA A 38 -0.30 -12.54 3.11
N ARG A 39 -0.26 -13.40 2.09
CA ARG A 39 0.11 -13.00 0.72
C ARG A 39 -0.97 -12.09 0.12
N LEU A 40 -0.54 -10.98 -0.47
CA LEU A 40 -1.38 -10.12 -1.29
C LEU A 40 -1.62 -10.83 -2.64
N PRO A 41 -2.87 -10.91 -3.13
CA PRO A 41 -3.16 -11.52 -4.43
C PRO A 41 -2.38 -10.89 -5.59
N ASP A 42 -1.95 -11.73 -6.52
CA ASP A 42 -1.05 -11.33 -7.62
C ASP A 42 -1.65 -10.24 -8.54
N PHE A 43 -2.98 -10.14 -8.61
CA PHE A 43 -3.64 -9.12 -9.42
C PHE A 43 -3.47 -7.69 -8.88
N TYR A 44 -3.08 -7.52 -7.61
CA TYR A 44 -2.75 -6.22 -7.00
C TYR A 44 -1.28 -5.82 -7.18
N LEU A 45 -0.43 -6.70 -7.74
CA LEU A 45 0.98 -6.38 -7.97
C LEU A 45 1.20 -5.12 -8.82
N PRO A 46 0.43 -4.87 -9.91
CA PRO A 46 0.58 -3.65 -10.69
C PRO A 46 0.27 -2.39 -9.88
N ASP A 47 -0.73 -2.44 -9.00
CA ASP A 47 -1.12 -1.31 -8.17
C ASP A 47 -0.03 -0.97 -7.13
N VAL A 48 0.55 -1.99 -6.50
CA VAL A 48 1.69 -1.80 -5.60
C VAL A 48 2.89 -1.24 -6.39
N ALA A 49 3.16 -1.74 -7.59
CA ALA A 49 4.25 -1.24 -8.44
C ALA A 49 4.04 0.22 -8.89
N ALA A 50 2.80 0.63 -9.13
CA ALA A 50 2.47 2.00 -9.54
C ALA A 50 2.80 3.02 -8.43
N ILE A 51 2.68 2.59 -7.16
CA ILE A 51 2.98 3.45 -6.00
C ILE A 51 4.44 3.31 -5.57
N VAL A 52 4.97 2.08 -5.52
CA VAL A 52 6.36 1.81 -5.16
C VAL A 52 7.26 2.13 -6.35
N LYS A 53 7.61 3.41 -6.50
CA LYS A 53 8.42 3.98 -7.60
C LYS A 53 9.81 3.34 -7.75
N SER A 54 10.30 2.67 -6.71
CA SER A 54 11.60 1.98 -6.70
C SER A 54 11.47 0.53 -7.15
N GLN A 55 12.02 0.21 -8.32
CA GLN A 55 12.03 -1.17 -8.86
C GLN A 55 12.82 -2.14 -7.97
N ALA A 56 13.83 -1.65 -7.24
CA ALA A 56 14.59 -2.47 -6.30
C ALA A 56 13.73 -2.87 -5.09
N ASP A 57 13.00 -1.91 -4.52
CA ASP A 57 12.13 -2.13 -3.36
C ASP A 57 10.94 -3.02 -3.70
N PHE A 58 10.34 -2.82 -4.88
CA PHE A 58 9.29 -3.68 -5.38
C PHE A 58 9.76 -5.13 -5.53
N ARG A 59 10.93 -5.35 -6.15
CA ARG A 59 11.52 -6.69 -6.28
C ARG A 59 11.85 -7.31 -4.92
N GLN A 60 12.40 -6.54 -3.98
CA GLN A 60 12.71 -7.04 -2.65
C GLN A 60 11.44 -7.48 -1.91
N TRP A 61 10.35 -6.72 -2.00
CA TRP A 61 9.06 -7.13 -1.47
C TRP A 61 8.54 -8.40 -2.16
N GLN A 62 8.72 -8.53 -3.47
CA GLN A 62 8.33 -9.73 -4.20
C GLN A 62 9.05 -11.00 -3.74
N VAL A 63 10.35 -10.88 -3.47
CA VAL A 63 11.19 -11.98 -2.94
C VAL A 63 10.82 -12.33 -1.50
N ASN A 64 10.41 -11.33 -0.70
CA ASN A 64 10.07 -11.50 0.71
C ASN A 64 8.62 -11.96 0.96
N GLY A 65 8.01 -12.63 -0.02
CA GLY A 65 6.72 -13.31 0.15
C GLY A 65 5.47 -12.49 -0.22
N GLN A 66 5.61 -11.25 -0.70
CA GLN A 66 4.51 -10.47 -1.27
C GLN A 66 3.34 -10.28 -0.30
N THR A 67 3.62 -9.97 0.96
CA THR A 67 2.59 -9.88 1.99
C THR A 67 1.90 -8.52 2.02
N TYR A 68 0.69 -8.45 2.60
CA TYR A 68 -0.01 -7.18 2.85
C TYR A 68 0.83 -6.24 3.72
N ALA A 69 1.41 -6.75 4.82
CA ALA A 69 2.33 -5.98 5.67
C ALA A 69 3.51 -5.44 4.86
N GLY A 70 4.12 -6.30 4.03
CA GLY A 70 5.22 -5.91 3.15
C GLY A 70 4.85 -4.75 2.21
N ALA A 71 3.66 -4.80 1.59
CA ALA A 71 3.19 -3.74 0.72
C ALA A 71 2.94 -2.44 1.50
N ALA A 72 2.26 -2.53 2.65
CA ALA A 72 1.97 -1.40 3.52
C ALA A 72 3.24 -0.69 4.01
N HIS A 73 4.30 -1.43 4.36
CA HIS A 73 5.58 -0.84 4.77
C HIS A 73 6.28 -0.07 3.63
N ARG A 74 6.04 -0.42 2.37
CA ARG A 74 6.62 0.31 1.22
C ARG A 74 5.78 1.50 0.80
N ILE A 75 4.46 1.35 0.82
CA ILE A 75 3.52 2.39 0.38
C ILE A 75 3.41 3.51 1.42
N ARG A 76 3.22 3.17 2.70
CA ARG A 76 2.85 4.14 3.73
C ARG A 76 3.85 5.31 3.88
N PRO A 77 5.18 5.11 3.87
CA PRO A 77 6.13 6.21 3.94
C PRO A 77 6.05 7.16 2.73
N LEU A 78 5.84 6.60 1.52
CA LEU A 78 5.72 7.40 0.29
C LEU A 78 4.49 8.31 0.33
N LEU A 79 3.37 7.83 0.88
CA LEU A 79 2.18 8.66 1.06
C LEU A 79 2.41 9.83 2.03
N VAL A 80 3.20 9.63 3.08
CA VAL A 80 3.56 10.70 4.03
C VAL A 80 4.42 11.75 3.33
N GLU A 81 5.41 11.32 2.57
CA GLU A 81 6.32 12.20 1.84
C GLU A 81 5.59 13.01 0.77
N GLU A 82 4.79 12.35 -0.07
CA GLU A 82 4.15 12.98 -1.23
C GLU A 82 2.97 13.89 -0.85
N PHE A 83 2.20 13.54 0.20
CA PHE A 83 0.98 14.25 0.57
C PHE A 83 1.06 14.96 1.92
N GLN A 84 2.24 15.02 2.55
CA GLN A 84 2.48 15.67 3.85
C GLN A 84 1.51 15.21 4.94
N LEU A 85 1.20 13.91 4.97
CA LEU A 85 0.21 13.35 5.88
C LEU A 85 0.69 13.40 7.33
N PRO A 86 -0.22 13.61 8.30
CA PRO A 86 0.14 13.63 9.72
C PRO A 86 0.59 12.23 10.17
N VAL A 87 1.83 12.13 10.64
CA VAL A 87 2.34 10.93 11.33
C VAL A 87 1.82 10.97 12.76
N LYS A 88 0.78 10.19 13.06
CA LYS A 88 0.26 9.99 14.42
C LYS A 88 0.38 8.53 14.82
#